data_AF-A0AAV0FED8-F1
#
_entry.id   AF-A0AAV0FED8-F1
#
_cell.length_a   1.000
_cell.length_b   1.000
_cell.length_c   1.000
_cell.angle_alpha   90.00
_cell.angle_beta   90.00
_cell.angle_gamma   90.00
#
_symmetry.space_group_name_H-M   'P 1'
#
loop_
_entity.id
_entity.type
_entity.pdbx_description
1 polymer ?
#
loop_
_entity_poly.entity_id
_entity_poly.type
_entity_poly.pdbx_seq_one_letter_code
_entity_poly.pdbx_strand_id
1 'polypeptide(L)'
;MIFLFLKMATNLILKPESSRQLETEDEEAVAIVKSSRKEVDLGNGSEVIYISKFLSYDQSWHYFEYLNKNIPWTRPTIRVFGRPFLQVRPNLLLTTRNIFPAL
;
A
#
# COMPACT_ATOMS: atom_id res chain seq x y z
N MET A 1 36.23 -12.61 6.58
CA MET A 1 35.90 -13.29 5.31
C MET A 1 36.26 -12.33 4.19
N ILE A 2 37.00 -12.83 3.20
CA ILE A 2 38.04 -12.18 2.38
C ILE A 2 37.64 -10.88 1.63
N PHE A 3 38.59 -9.94 1.61
CA PHE A 3 38.65 -8.68 0.84
C PHE A 3 38.72 -8.93 -0.68
N LEU A 4 38.33 -7.98 -1.53
CA LEU A 4 39.26 -7.11 -2.28
C LEU A 4 38.53 -6.30 -3.38
N PHE A 5 38.73 -4.98 -3.30
CA PHE A 5 38.51 -4.01 -4.35
C PHE A 5 39.54 -4.25 -5.47
N LEU A 6 39.13 -4.39 -6.73
CA LEU A 6 40.05 -4.23 -7.86
C LEU A 6 39.36 -3.46 -9.00
N LYS A 7 39.70 -2.19 -9.08
CA LYS A 7 39.45 -1.28 -10.20
C LYS A 7 40.81 -1.08 -10.86
N MET A 8 40.98 -1.46 -12.13
CA MET A 8 41.91 -0.81 -13.07
C MET A 8 41.58 -1.20 -14.51
N ALA A 9 41.65 -0.17 -15.36
CA ALA A 9 41.26 -0.13 -16.75
C ALA A 9 42.39 -0.58 -17.69
N THR A 10 42.04 -1.05 -18.89
CA THR A 10 42.80 -0.79 -20.11
C THR A 10 41.85 -0.67 -21.30
N ASN A 11 41.83 0.53 -21.88
CA ASN A 11 41.24 0.87 -23.18
C ASN A 11 41.92 0.08 -24.32
N LEU A 12 41.23 -0.09 -25.46
CA LEU A 12 41.70 0.31 -26.80
C LEU A 12 40.65 -0.02 -27.88
N ILE A 13 39.78 0.96 -28.13
CA ILE A 13 39.40 1.54 -29.45
C ILE A 13 38.98 0.57 -30.58
N LEU A 14 37.69 0.61 -30.95
CA LEU A 14 37.22 0.97 -32.30
C LEU A 14 35.80 1.59 -32.20
N LYS A 15 35.67 2.88 -32.53
CA LYS A 15 34.42 3.61 -32.83
C LYS A 15 34.71 4.38 -34.14
N PRO A 16 33.84 4.43 -35.17
CA PRO A 16 32.63 5.28 -35.15
C PRO A 16 31.39 4.72 -35.89
N GLU A 17 30.21 4.82 -35.26
CA GLU A 17 29.12 5.77 -35.59
C GLU A 17 28.14 5.28 -36.66
N SER A 18 26.91 4.98 -36.24
CA SER A 18 25.70 5.21 -37.04
C SER A 18 24.56 5.66 -36.11
N SER A 19 24.72 6.87 -35.61
CA SER A 19 23.70 7.94 -35.58
C SER A 19 22.23 7.52 -35.43
N ARG A 20 21.69 7.58 -34.21
CA ARG A 20 20.98 8.76 -33.66
C ARG A 20 20.24 8.35 -32.38
N GLN A 21 20.71 8.91 -31.27
CA GLN A 21 20.06 8.90 -29.97
C GLN A 21 18.80 9.76 -30.00
N LEU A 22 17.81 9.37 -29.22
CA LEU A 22 17.09 10.28 -28.33
C LEU A 22 17.05 9.59 -26.97
N GLU A 23 18.02 9.96 -26.14
CA GLU A 23 17.96 9.76 -24.70
C GLU A 23 16.90 10.74 -24.18
N THR A 24 15.90 10.21 -23.49
CA THR A 24 15.23 10.95 -22.43
C THR A 24 15.53 10.21 -21.14
N GLU A 25 16.46 10.79 -20.41
CA GLU A 25 16.69 10.61 -19.00
C GLU A 25 15.37 10.85 -18.24
N ASP A 26 14.66 9.77 -17.90
CA ASP A 26 13.54 9.75 -16.95
C ASP A 26 13.43 8.34 -16.31
N GLU A 27 14.57 7.67 -16.08
CA GLU A 27 14.59 6.31 -15.51
C GLU A 27 14.65 6.26 -13.97
N GLU A 28 14.42 7.39 -13.28
CA GLU A 28 14.35 7.45 -11.80
C GLU A 28 12.95 7.74 -11.23
N ALA A 29 11.88 7.80 -12.03
CA ALA A 29 10.54 8.16 -11.52
C ALA A 29 9.35 7.35 -12.05
N VAL A 30 9.54 6.14 -12.61
CA VAL A 30 8.40 5.24 -12.90
C VAL A 30 8.70 3.78 -12.52
N ALA A 31 9.29 3.56 -11.35
CA ALA A 31 9.03 2.34 -10.60
C ALA A 31 7.67 2.44 -9.87
N ILE A 32 6.62 2.89 -10.59
CA ILE A 32 5.24 2.62 -10.18
C ILE A 32 5.08 1.13 -10.41
N VAL A 33 5.39 0.36 -9.36
CA VAL A 33 5.02 -1.04 -9.22
C VAL A 33 3.60 -1.16 -9.77
N LYS A 34 3.46 -1.81 -10.93
CA LYS A 34 2.18 -2.05 -11.60
C LYS A 34 1.24 -2.67 -10.58
N SER A 35 0.45 -1.85 -9.90
CA SER A 35 -0.53 -2.29 -8.91
C SER A 35 -1.53 -3.09 -9.74
N SER A 36 -1.51 -4.41 -9.58
CA SER A 36 -2.45 -5.28 -10.29
C SER A 36 -3.82 -5.04 -9.68
N ARG A 37 -4.60 -4.17 -10.32
CA ARG A 37 -6.04 -4.06 -10.06
C ARG A 37 -6.70 -5.30 -10.65
N LYS A 38 -7.50 -5.99 -9.84
CA LYS A 38 -8.27 -7.17 -10.25
C LYS A 38 -9.71 -6.95 -9.84
N GLU A 39 -10.61 -7.23 -10.77
CA GLU A 39 -12.05 -7.12 -10.58
C GLU A 39 -12.62 -8.53 -10.50
N VAL A 40 -13.42 -8.78 -9.46
CA VAL A 40 -14.03 -10.08 -9.17
C VAL A 40 -15.53 -9.84 -8.99
N ASP A 41 -16.30 -10.29 -9.97
CA ASP A 41 -17.76 -10.31 -9.88
C ASP A 41 -18.20 -11.39 -8.87
N LEU A 42 -19.04 -10.99 -7.91
CA LEU A 42 -19.64 -11.88 -6.92
C LEU A 42 -21.06 -12.33 -7.30
N GLY A 43 -21.58 -11.82 -8.42
CA GLY A 43 -22.95 -12.03 -8.85
C GLY A 43 -23.94 -11.06 -8.19
N ASN A 44 -25.19 -11.10 -8.65
CA ASN A 44 -26.28 -10.22 -8.18
C ASN A 44 -25.93 -8.71 -8.24
N GLY A 45 -25.07 -8.31 -9.20
CA GLY A 45 -24.61 -6.93 -9.36
C GLY A 45 -23.62 -6.46 -8.29
N SER A 46 -23.04 -7.38 -7.50
CA SER A 46 -22.01 -7.09 -6.51
C SER A 46 -20.63 -7.42 -7.06
N GLU A 47 -19.65 -6.55 -6.80
CA GLU A 47 -18.28 -6.71 -7.32
C GLU A 47 -17.24 -6.39 -6.25
N VAL A 48 -16.07 -7.03 -6.33
CA VAL A 48 -14.89 -6.75 -5.51
C VAL A 48 -13.75 -6.27 -6.40
N ILE A 49 -13.24 -5.08 -6.09
CA ILE A 49 -12.03 -4.53 -6.70
C ILE A 49 -10.86 -4.76 -5.74
N TYR A 50 -9.92 -5.62 -6.13
CA TYR A 50 -8.67 -5.85 -5.40
C TYR A 50 -7.54 -5.00 -5.99
N ILE A 51 -6.89 -4.19 -5.15
CA ILE A 51 -5.75 -3.36 -5.54
C ILE A 51 -4.53 -3.80 -4.72
N SER A 52 -3.62 -4.54 -5.35
CA SER A 52 -2.39 -4.99 -4.69
C SER A 52 -1.46 -3.81 -4.42
N LYS A 53 -0.83 -3.76 -3.23
CA LYS A 53 0.13 -2.70 -2.85
C LYS A 53 -0.46 -1.30 -3.04
N PHE A 54 -1.71 -1.10 -2.60
CA PHE A 54 -2.41 0.19 -2.67
C PHE A 54 -1.61 1.33 -2.04
N LEU A 55 -0.87 1.03 -0.97
CA LEU A 55 0.12 1.91 -0.35
C LEU A 55 1.49 1.25 -0.40
N SER A 56 2.55 2.06 -0.43
CA SER A 56 3.90 1.54 -0.22
C SER A 56 4.03 0.93 1.18
N TYR A 57 5.05 0.11 1.40
CA TYR A 57 5.31 -0.48 2.70
C TYR A 57 5.48 0.60 3.78
N ASP A 58 6.33 1.59 3.52
CA ASP A 58 6.64 2.66 4.48
C ASP A 58 5.40 3.51 4.81
N GLN A 59 4.60 3.84 3.80
CA GLN A 59 3.33 4.55 4.01
C GLN A 59 2.35 3.70 4.83
N SER A 60 2.21 2.42 4.51
CA SER A 60 1.34 1.50 5.24
C SER A 60 1.75 1.40 6.71
N TRP A 61 3.06 1.30 6.97
CA TRP A 61 3.60 1.25 8.32
C TRP A 61 3.34 2.55 9.10
N HIS A 62 3.56 3.69 8.45
CA HIS A 62 3.30 4.98 9.05
C HIS A 62 1.83 5.15 9.46
N TYR A 63 0.90 4.82 8.56
CA TYR A 63 -0.52 4.85 8.89
C TYR A 63 -0.90 3.86 9.98
N PHE A 64 -0.34 2.65 9.95
CA PHE A 64 -0.57 1.67 11.00
C PHE A 64 -0.18 2.22 12.38
N GLU A 65 1.03 2.77 12.52
CA GLU A 65 1.47 3.37 13.78
C GLU A 65 0.58 4.53 14.22
N TYR A 66 0.23 5.41 13.27
CA TYR A 66 -0.64 6.55 13.56
C TYR A 66 -2.02 6.11 14.06
N LEU A 67 -2.68 5.18 13.35
CA LEU A 67 -4.01 4.68 13.71
C LEU A 67 -3.94 3.92 15.05
N ASN A 68 -2.91 3.12 15.28
CA ASN A 68 -2.75 2.37 16.51
C ASN A 68 -2.59 3.29 17.73
N LYS A 69 -1.87 4.41 17.58
CA LYS A 69 -1.61 5.38 18.66
C LYS A 69 -2.79 6.33 18.91
N ASN A 70 -3.45 6.80 17.86
CA ASN A 70 -4.39 7.92 17.96
C ASN A 70 -5.86 7.49 18.06
N ILE A 71 -6.21 6.28 17.62
CA ILE A 71 -7.59 5.81 17.72
C ILE A 71 -7.83 5.22 19.11
N PRO A 72 -8.83 5.70 19.87
CA PRO A 72 -9.25 5.09 21.12
C PRO A 72 -10.03 3.80 20.81
N TRP A 73 -9.30 2.74 20.53
CA TRP A 73 -9.88 1.43 20.23
C TRP A 73 -10.73 0.94 21.41
N THR A 74 -12.00 0.67 21.15
CA THR A 74 -12.93 0.14 22.16
C THR A 74 -13.29 -1.30 21.84
N ARG A 75 -13.77 -2.03 22.85
CA ARG A 75 -14.21 -3.41 22.67
C ARG A 75 -15.62 -3.56 23.22
N PRO A 76 -16.62 -3.02 22.52
CA PRO A 76 -17.99 -3.03 23.02
C PRO A 76 -18.52 -4.47 23.08
N THR A 77 -19.41 -4.69 24.04
CA THR A 77 -20.24 -5.89 24.07
C THR A 77 -21.40 -5.70 23.10
N ILE A 78 -21.45 -6.53 22.06
CA ILE A 78 -22.56 -6.55 21.10
C ILE A 78 -23.59 -7.61 21.52
N ARG A 79 -24.80 -7.51 20.97
CA ARG A 79 -25.82 -8.55 21.14
C ARG A 79 -25.99 -9.33 19.85
N VAL A 80 -25.78 -10.65 19.92
CA VAL A 80 -26.00 -11.58 18.80
C VAL A 80 -27.11 -12.53 19.23
N PHE A 81 -28.22 -12.53 18.48
CA PHE A 81 -29.44 -13.27 18.86
C PHE A 81 -29.88 -13.02 20.32
N GLY A 82 -29.83 -11.75 20.75
CA GLY A 82 -30.23 -11.31 22.09
C GLY A 82 -29.20 -11.55 23.20
N ARG A 83 -28.16 -12.38 22.97
CA ARG A 83 -27.12 -12.70 23.96
C ARG A 83 -25.95 -11.72 23.86
N PRO A 84 -25.40 -11.24 24.99
CA PRO A 84 -24.23 -10.37 24.99
C PRO A 84 -22.96 -11.15 24.62
N PHE A 85 -22.18 -10.61 23.69
CA PHE A 85 -20.88 -11.13 23.29
C PHE A 85 -19.86 -10.01 23.23
N LEU A 86 -18.71 -10.23 23.86
CA LEU A 86 -17.56 -9.34 23.71
C LEU A 86 -16.96 -9.53 22.31
N GLN A 87 -16.75 -8.43 21.57
CA GLN A 87 -16.16 -8.52 20.25
C GLN A 87 -14.73 -9.08 20.30
N VAL A 88 -14.40 -9.99 19.39
CA VAL A 88 -13.06 -10.60 19.30
C VAL A 88 -12.00 -9.57 18.92
N ARG A 89 -12.35 -8.54 18.16
CA ARG A 89 -11.43 -7.46 17.78
C ARG A 89 -11.93 -6.12 18.31
N PRO A 90 -11.04 -5.23 18.76
CA PRO A 90 -11.43 -3.87 19.10
C PRO A 90 -11.76 -3.08 17.83
N ASN A 91 -12.66 -2.11 17.96
CA ASN A 91 -13.13 -1.25 16.88
C ASN A 91 -13.38 0.18 17.39
N LEU A 92 -13.60 1.09 16.43
CA LEU A 92 -14.10 2.44 16.70
C LEU A 92 -15.19 2.76 15.67
N LEU A 93 -16.29 3.37 16.15
CA LEU A 93 -17.27 4.01 15.27
C LEU A 93 -16.86 5.47 15.04
N LEU A 94 -16.48 5.80 13.82
CA LEU A 94 -16.31 7.18 13.39
C LEU A 94 -17.67 7.70 12.92
N THR A 95 -18.27 8.60 13.70
CA THR A 95 -19.46 9.34 13.27
C THR A 95 -19.03 10.78 12.97
N THR A 96 -19.39 11.29 11.79
CA THR A 96 -19.41 12.73 11.57
C THR A 96 -20.50 13.30 12.47
N ARG A 97 -20.19 14.36 13.23
CA ARG A 97 -21.16 15.00 14.15
C ARG A 97 -22.49 15.21 13.38
N ASN A 98 -23.57 14.60 13.88
CA ASN A 98 -24.97 14.68 13.40
C ASN A 98 -25.49 13.56 12.47
N ILE A 99 -25.42 12.28 12.88
CA ILE A 99 -26.21 11.22 12.21
C ILE A 99 -27.41 10.73 13.05
N PHE A 100 -27.49 11.08 14.35
CA PHE A 100 -28.67 10.80 15.16
C PHE A 100 -29.19 12.10 15.82
N PRO A 101 -30.40 12.60 15.46
CA PRO A 101 -31.10 13.49 16.37
C PRO A 101 -31.41 12.70 17.65
N ALA A 102 -31.22 13.36 18.80
CA ALA A 102 -31.52 12.79 20.10
C ALA A 102 -32.91 12.11 20.10
N LEU A 103 -32.94 10.82 20.44
CA LEU A 103 -34.17 10.14 20.86
C LEU A 103 -34.60 10.65 22.24
#